data_AF-A0A3E1Q5X1-F1
#
_entry.id   AF-A0A3E1Q5X1-F1
#
_cell.length_a   1.000
_cell.length_b   1.000
_cell.length_c   1.000
_cell.angle_alpha   90.00
_cell.angle_beta   90.00
_cell.angle_gamma   90.00
#
_symmetry.space_group_name_H-M   'P 1'
#
loop_
_entity.id
_entity.type
_entity.pdbx_description
1 polymer ?
#
loop_
_entity_poly.entity_id
_entity_poly.type
_entity_poly.pdbx_seq_one_letter_code
_entity_poly.pdbx_strand_id
1 'polypeptide(L)'
;MTKFKFPSAYTILFVLIALVAALSWIVPAGKYEMTMNEALGKEVPVAGTYKLVEGNPQGIVDVLLAPIDGLYNHDTYEAGAIDVSLFILIIGGFLGIVTKTGAIDAGIERVTDRLRGREEWMIPILMA
;
A
#
# COMPACT_ATOMS: atom_id res chain seq x y z
N MET A 1 -22.61 -26.96 -14.07
CA MET A 1 -21.20 -26.53 -14.06
C MET A 1 -21.13 -25.18 -13.39
N THR A 2 -20.67 -25.12 -12.14
CA THR A 2 -20.61 -23.88 -11.35
C THR A 2 -19.56 -22.96 -11.96
N LYS A 3 -19.98 -21.76 -12.41
CA LYS A 3 -19.05 -20.71 -12.87
C LYS A 3 -18.25 -20.24 -11.66
N PHE A 4 -17.01 -20.71 -11.52
CA PHE A 4 -16.07 -20.16 -10.56
C PHE A 4 -15.75 -18.73 -10.98
N LYS A 5 -16.37 -17.75 -10.32
CA LYS A 5 -16.02 -16.34 -10.51
C LYS A 5 -14.73 -16.07 -9.76
N PHE A 6 -13.83 -15.35 -10.39
CA PHE A 6 -12.61 -14.91 -9.72
C PHE A 6 -13.00 -14.08 -8.48
N PRO A 7 -12.47 -14.40 -7.29
CA PRO A 7 -12.81 -13.68 -6.07
C PRO A 7 -12.36 -12.23 -6.13
N SER A 8 -13.06 -11.36 -5.39
CA SER A 8 -12.66 -9.96 -5.28
C SER A 8 -11.31 -9.83 -4.56
N ALA A 9 -10.60 -8.71 -4.77
CA ALA A 9 -9.37 -8.42 -4.05
C ALA A 9 -9.56 -8.48 -2.52
N TYR A 10 -10.69 -7.99 -2.01
CA TYR A 10 -11.03 -8.06 -0.57
C TYR A 10 -11.17 -9.49 -0.07
N THR A 11 -11.82 -10.36 -0.86
CA THR A 11 -11.97 -11.77 -0.51
C THR A 11 -10.62 -12.48 -0.48
N ILE A 12 -9.76 -12.21 -1.47
CA ILE A 12 -8.40 -12.78 -1.52
C ILE A 12 -7.60 -12.33 -0.31
N LEU A 13 -7.63 -11.04 0.02
CA LEU A 13 -6.92 -10.50 1.17
C LEU A 13 -7.40 -11.13 2.48
N PHE A 14 -8.71 -11.29 2.67
CA PHE A 14 -9.26 -11.91 3.88
C PHE A 14 -8.85 -13.38 4.02
N VAL A 15 -8.91 -14.14 2.92
CA VAL A 15 -8.44 -15.54 2.90
C VAL A 15 -6.94 -15.62 3.20
N LEU A 16 -6.15 -14.69 2.66
CA LEU A 16 -4.71 -14.63 2.93
C LEU A 16 -4.42 -14.36 4.41
N ILE A 17 -5.12 -13.42 5.04
CA ILE A 17 -4.97 -13.12 6.46
C ILE A 17 -5.32 -14.37 7.29
N ALA A 18 -6.46 -15.01 7.01
CA ALA A 18 -6.86 -16.23 7.73
C ALA A 18 -5.84 -17.37 7.57
N LEU A 19 -5.27 -17.52 6.38
CA LEU A 19 -4.24 -18.53 6.09
C LEU A 19 -2.94 -18.24 6.84
N VAL A 20 -2.45 -17.00 6.79
CA VAL A 20 -1.21 -16.58 7.50
C VAL A 20 -1.40 -16.69 9.01
N ALA A 21 -2.57 -16.32 9.52
CA ALA A 21 -2.92 -16.54 10.92
C ALA A 21 -2.86 -18.03 11.27
N ALA A 22 -3.51 -18.90 10.48
CA ALA A 22 -3.47 -20.35 10.68
C ALA A 22 -2.04 -20.91 10.70
N LEU A 23 -1.15 -20.38 9.85
CA LEU A 23 0.25 -20.74 9.83
C LEU A 23 1.02 -20.30 11.07
N SER A 24 0.58 -19.25 11.78
CA SER A 24 1.27 -18.76 13.00
C SER A 24 1.26 -19.78 14.16
N TRP A 25 0.35 -20.76 14.15
CA TRP A 25 0.34 -21.86 15.12
C TRP A 25 1.30 -23.00 14.77
N ILE A 26 1.66 -23.13 13.49
CA ILE A 26 2.48 -24.24 12.97
C ILE A 26 3.93 -23.80 12.80
N VAL A 27 4.14 -22.56 12.36
CA VAL A 27 5.46 -22.00 12.05
C VAL A 27 6.05 -21.36 13.30
N PRO A 28 7.19 -21.85 13.82
CA PRO A 28 7.80 -21.30 15.02
C PRO A 28 8.36 -19.90 14.76
N ALA A 29 8.25 -19.02 15.76
CA ALA A 29 8.83 -17.69 15.70
C ALA A 29 10.36 -17.77 15.85
N GLY A 30 11.06 -16.96 15.07
CA GLY A 30 12.52 -16.82 15.16
C GLY A 30 12.95 -15.38 15.05
N LYS A 31 14.01 -15.02 15.77
CA LYS A 31 14.56 -13.67 15.80
C LYS A 31 16.07 -13.71 15.65
N TYR A 32 16.61 -12.72 14.93
CA TYR A 32 18.04 -12.45 14.86
C TYR A 32 18.42 -11.40 15.90
N GLU A 33 19.65 -11.48 16.40
CA GLU A 33 20.21 -10.37 17.18
C GLU A 33 20.48 -9.19 16.24
N MET A 34 19.98 -8.01 16.61
CA MET A 34 20.14 -6.78 15.85
C MET A 34 21.32 -6.00 16.44
N THR A 35 22.23 -5.52 15.60
CA THR A 35 23.34 -4.65 16.01
C THR A 35 23.36 -3.40 15.15
N MET A 36 23.78 -2.28 15.74
CA MET A 36 23.99 -1.04 14.99
C MET A 36 25.11 -1.24 13.97
N ASN A 37 24.82 -0.96 12.70
CA ASN A 37 25.84 -0.91 11.65
C ASN A 37 26.19 0.55 11.37
N GLU A 38 27.36 0.98 11.84
CA GLU A 38 27.83 2.36 11.68
C GLU A 38 27.94 2.81 10.22
N ALA A 39 28.16 1.88 9.27
CA ALA A 39 28.24 2.21 7.84
C ALA A 39 26.86 2.43 7.19
N LEU A 40 25.80 1.84 7.75
CA LEU A 40 24.43 1.93 7.23
C LEU A 40 23.52 2.83 8.07
N GLY A 41 23.97 3.26 9.25
CA GLY A 41 23.21 4.11 10.17
C GLY A 41 21.92 3.46 10.68
N LYS A 42 21.83 2.13 10.67
CA LYS A 42 20.64 1.38 11.09
C LYS A 42 21.01 0.05 11.73
N GLU A 43 20.08 -0.48 12.52
CA GLU A 43 20.21 -1.82 13.08
C GLU A 43 20.07 -2.89 11.97
N VAL A 44 21.01 -3.84 11.96
CA VAL A 44 21.02 -4.96 11.01
C VAL A 44 21.09 -6.29 11.75
N PRO A 45 20.44 -7.34 11.24
CA PRO A 45 20.51 -8.67 11.83
C PRO A 45 21.91 -9.26 11.66
N VAL A 46 22.46 -9.83 12.73
CA VAL A 46 23.75 -10.51 12.72
C VAL A 46 23.61 -11.91 12.10
N ALA A 47 24.43 -12.23 11.10
CA ALA A 47 24.39 -13.54 10.46
C ALA A 47 24.76 -14.66 11.46
N GLY A 48 24.01 -15.75 11.46
CA GLY A 48 24.25 -16.92 12.32
C GLY A 48 23.68 -16.82 13.74
N THR A 49 23.04 -15.71 14.12
CA THR A 49 22.44 -15.53 15.46
C THR A 49 20.94 -15.86 15.52
N TYR A 50 20.42 -16.61 14.55
CA TYR A 50 19.03 -17.03 14.54
C TYR A 50 18.70 -17.87 15.77
N LYS A 51 17.74 -17.41 16.57
CA LYS A 51 17.24 -18.12 17.74
C LYS A 51 15.73 -18.26 17.63
N LEU A 52 15.23 -19.45 17.96
CA LEU A 52 13.80 -19.66 18.16
C LEU A 52 13.38 -18.90 19.41
N VAL A 53 12.27 -18.18 19.29
CA VAL A 53 11.65 -17.41 20.37
C VAL A 53 10.29 -17.97 20.67
N GLU A 54 9.73 -17.57 21.82
CA GLU A 54 8.38 -17.95 22.20
C GLU A 54 7.38 -17.53 21.10
N GLY A 55 6.56 -18.49 20.66
CA GLY A 55 5.59 -18.25 19.60
C GLY A 55 4.49 -17.30 20.09
N ASN A 56 4.15 -16.31 19.28
CA ASN A 56 2.99 -15.45 19.50
C ASN A 56 1.92 -15.75 18.43
N PRO A 57 1.15 -16.84 18.57
CA PRO A 57 0.11 -17.20 17.61
C PRO A 57 -0.96 -16.10 17.56
N GLN A 58 -1.47 -15.82 16.36
CA GLN A 58 -2.41 -14.72 16.15
C GLN A 58 -3.78 -15.02 16.78
N GLY A 59 -4.27 -14.12 17.63
CA GLY A 59 -5.60 -14.21 18.22
C GLY A 59 -6.72 -13.87 17.22
N ILE A 60 -7.96 -14.21 17.56
CA ILE A 60 -9.13 -13.86 16.73
C ILE A 60 -9.28 -12.35 16.57
N VAL A 61 -9.00 -11.59 17.64
CA VAL A 61 -9.08 -10.13 17.63
C VAL A 61 -7.96 -9.56 16.74
N ASP A 62 -6.74 -10.05 16.87
CA ASP A 62 -5.59 -9.62 16.06
C ASP A 62 -5.84 -9.85 14.56
N VAL A 63 -6.45 -10.98 14.20
CA VAL A 63 -6.85 -11.28 12.83
C VAL A 63 -7.88 -10.28 12.28
N LEU A 64 -8.83 -9.86 13.10
CA LEU A 64 -9.84 -8.88 12.71
C LEU A 64 -9.28 -7.45 12.67
N LEU A 65 -8.30 -7.13 13.51
CA LEU A 65 -7.61 -5.85 13.54
C LEU A 65 -6.50 -5.74 12.49
N ALA A 66 -5.97 -6.85 11.98
CA ALA A 66 -4.86 -6.87 11.02
C ALA A 66 -5.03 -5.90 9.81
N PRO A 67 -6.22 -5.73 9.20
CA PRO A 67 -6.40 -4.72 8.15
C PRO A 67 -6.24 -3.28 8.64
N ILE A 68 -6.68 -3.00 9.87
CA ILE A 68 -6.56 -1.68 10.51
C ILE A 68 -5.09 -1.44 10.87
N ASP A 69 -4.43 -2.42 11.47
CA ASP A 69 -3.02 -2.31 11.83
C ASP A 69 -2.09 -2.23 10.61
N GLY A 70 -2.47 -2.84 9.49
CA GLY A 70 -1.79 -2.66 8.21
C GLY A 70 -1.92 -1.24 7.64
N LEU A 71 -2.98 -0.50 8.00
CA LEU A 71 -3.13 0.91 7.67
C LEU A 71 -2.32 1.78 8.63
N TYR A 72 -2.50 1.55 9.93
CA TYR A 72 -1.84 2.25 11.01
C TYR A 72 -1.76 1.35 12.24
N ASN A 73 -0.54 1.01 12.66
CA ASN A 73 -0.35 0.11 13.79
C ASN A 73 -0.72 0.83 15.09
N HIS A 74 -1.74 0.33 15.81
CA HIS A 74 -2.23 1.00 17.01
C HIS A 74 -1.28 0.92 18.21
N ASP A 75 -0.38 -0.06 18.25
CA ASP A 75 0.54 -0.29 19.37
C ASP A 75 1.85 0.48 19.19
N THR A 76 2.45 0.41 18.00
CA THR A 76 3.74 1.05 17.70
C THR A 76 3.59 2.47 17.16
N TYR A 77 2.35 2.88 16.81
CA TYR A 77 2.04 4.15 16.15
C TYR A 77 2.76 4.33 14.81
N GLU A 78 3.20 3.22 14.20
CA GLU A 78 3.88 3.22 12.91
C GLU A 78 2.89 3.39 11.77
N ALA A 79 3.25 4.30 10.85
CA ALA A 79 2.50 4.50 9.62
C ALA A 79 2.70 3.32 8.67
N GLY A 80 1.61 2.64 8.34
CA GLY A 80 1.56 1.63 7.28
C GLY A 80 1.06 2.23 5.98
N ALA A 81 -0.11 1.81 5.52
CA ALA A 81 -0.72 2.35 4.30
C ALA A 81 -1.38 3.74 4.45
N ILE A 82 -1.34 4.35 5.64
CA ILE A 82 -2.04 5.63 5.92
C ILE A 82 -1.51 6.79 5.06
N ASP A 83 -0.21 6.88 4.84
CA ASP A 83 0.40 7.94 4.03
C ASP A 83 -0.10 7.90 2.57
N VAL A 84 -0.17 6.70 2.00
CA VAL A 84 -0.69 6.47 0.65
C VAL A 84 -2.19 6.79 0.59
N SER A 85 -2.94 6.39 1.62
CA SER A 85 -4.38 6.61 1.68
C SER A 85 -4.73 8.10 1.75
N LEU A 86 -4.03 8.85 2.59
CA LEU A 86 -4.18 10.31 2.71
C LEU A 86 -3.77 11.01 1.41
N PHE A 87 -2.68 10.57 0.79
CA PHE A 87 -2.25 11.10 -0.50
C PHE A 87 -3.31 10.92 -1.60
N ILE A 88 -3.86 9.71 -1.73
CA ILE A 88 -4.93 9.42 -2.70
C ILE A 88 -6.18 10.24 -2.39
N LEU A 89 -6.55 10.39 -1.12
CA LEU A 89 -7.69 11.21 -0.71
C LEU A 89 -7.51 12.68 -1.12
N ILE A 90 -6.33 13.25 -0.89
CA ILE A 90 -6.01 14.63 -1.27
C ILE A 90 -6.05 14.80 -2.79
N ILE A 91 -5.44 13.88 -3.55
CA ILE A 91 -5.49 13.90 -5.03
C ILE A 91 -6.94 13.78 -5.51
N GLY A 92 -7.72 12.86 -4.94
CA GLY A 92 -9.13 12.70 -5.29
C GLY A 92 -9.94 13.97 -5.03
N GLY A 93 -9.69 14.64 -3.91
CA GLY A 93 -10.30 15.93 -3.58
C GLY A 93 -9.91 17.04 -4.54
N PHE A 94 -8.61 17.18 -4.83
CA PHE A 94 -8.10 18.13 -5.83
C PHE A 94 -8.71 17.88 -7.21
N LEU A 95 -8.62 16.65 -7.71
CA LEU A 95 -9.14 16.27 -9.02
C LEU A 95 -10.65 16.51 -9.09
N GLY A 96 -11.39 16.18 -8.03
CA GLY A 96 -12.83 16.45 -7.94
C GLY A 96 -13.18 17.94 -8.07
N ILE A 97 -12.41 18.83 -7.42
CA ILE A 97 -12.61 20.28 -7.54
C ILE A 97 -12.29 20.74 -8.96
N VAL A 98 -11.15 20.32 -9.50
CA VAL A 98 -10.66 20.77 -10.82
C VAL A 98 -11.55 20.28 -11.96
N THR A 99 -12.06 19.05 -11.88
CA THR A 99 -13.04 18.51 -12.84
C THR A 99 -14.37 19.24 -12.69
N LYS A 100 -14.82 19.54 -11.47
CA LYS A 100 -16.08 20.28 -11.26
C LYS A 100 -16.01 21.73 -11.74
N THR A 101 -14.85 22.37 -11.66
CA THR A 101 -14.63 23.72 -12.21
C THR A 101 -14.40 23.72 -13.72
N GLY A 102 -14.21 22.56 -14.35
CA GLY A 102 -13.88 22.44 -15.77
C GLY A 102 -12.51 23.02 -16.12
N ALA A 103 -11.63 23.24 -15.13
CA ALA A 103 -10.34 23.88 -15.36
C ALA A 103 -9.39 23.00 -16.20
N ILE A 104 -9.45 21.67 -16.02
CA ILE A 104 -8.74 20.72 -16.89
C ILE A 104 -9.29 20.79 -18.32
N ASP A 105 -10.61 20.73 -18.48
CA ASP A 105 -11.25 20.73 -19.80
C ASP A 105 -10.95 22.02 -20.57
N ALA A 106 -11.08 23.18 -19.91
CA ALA A 106 -10.74 24.48 -20.49
C ALA A 106 -9.24 24.61 -20.82
N GLY A 107 -8.37 24.01 -20.01
CA GLY A 107 -6.93 23.95 -20.27
C GLY A 107 -6.61 23.14 -21.52
N ILE A 108 -7.19 21.93 -21.63
CA ILE A 108 -7.04 21.06 -22.79
C ILE A 108 -7.58 21.73 -24.04
N GLU A 109 -8.79 22.29 -23.99
CA GLU A 109 -9.42 23.01 -25.10
C GLU A 109 -8.52 24.15 -25.61
N ARG A 110 -7.96 24.95 -24.70
CA ARG A 110 -7.08 26.06 -25.06
C ARG A 110 -5.75 25.60 -25.68
N VAL A 111 -5.21 24.47 -25.24
CA VAL A 111 -4.03 23.86 -25.85
C VAL A 111 -4.37 23.33 -27.24
N THR A 112 -5.45 22.57 -27.38
CA THR A 112 -5.91 22.03 -28.66
C THR A 112 -6.17 23.12 -29.68
N ASP A 113 -6.86 24.20 -29.32
CA ASP A 113 -7.11 25.32 -30.23
C ASP A 113 -5.83 26.03 -30.67
N ARG A 114 -4.84 26.14 -29.79
CA ARG A 114 -3.56 26.77 -30.11
C ARG A 114 -2.65 25.90 -30.97
N LEU A 115 -2.87 24.59 -30.99
CA LEU A 115 -2.07 23.59 -31.71
C LEU A 115 -2.75 23.03 -32.97
N ARG A 116 -3.87 23.61 -33.42
CA ARG A 116 -4.54 23.21 -34.66
C ARG A 116 -3.56 23.25 -35.85
N GLY A 117 -3.44 22.14 -36.57
CA GLY A 117 -2.48 21.96 -37.68
C GLY A 117 -1.06 21.54 -37.26
N ARG A 118 -0.81 21.33 -35.96
CA ARG A 118 0.43 20.78 -35.40
C ARG A 118 0.12 19.76 -34.29
N GLU A 119 -0.89 18.91 -34.50
CA GLU A 119 -1.44 18.03 -33.47
C GLU A 119 -0.41 17.06 -32.87
N GLU A 120 0.63 16.70 -33.63
CA GLU A 120 1.74 15.84 -33.14
C GLU A 120 2.47 16.43 -31.92
N TRP A 121 2.51 17.76 -31.79
CA TRP A 121 3.12 18.45 -30.65
C TRP A 121 2.26 18.41 -29.39
N MET A 122 0.99 18.01 -29.49
CA MET A 122 0.08 17.94 -28.35
C MET A 122 0.48 16.82 -27.37
N ILE A 123 1.01 15.71 -27.89
CA ILE A 123 1.46 14.55 -27.11
C ILE A 123 2.58 14.92 -26.10
N PRO A 124 3.71 15.51 -26.52
CA PRO A 124 4.76 15.91 -25.58
C PRO A 124 4.34 17.06 -24.65
N ILE A 125 3.41 17.94 -25.04
CA ILE A 125 2.95 19.03 -24.18
C ILE A 125 2.02 18.54 -23.06
N LEU A 126 1.22 17.50 -23.32
CA LEU A 126 0.30 16.93 -22.33
C LEU A 126 0.93 15.83 -21.46
N MET A 127 1.99 15.17 -21.93
CA MET A 127 2.72 14.13 -21.18
C MET A 127 4.01 14.62 -20.48
N ALA A 128 4.48 15.84 -20.76
CA ALA A 128 5.59 16.46 -20.03
C ALA A 128 5.10 17.11 -18.72
#